data_AF-A0A7Z8QSE7-F1
#
_entry.id   AF-A0A7Z8QSE7-F1
#
_cell.length_a   1.000
_cell.length_b   1.000
_cell.length_c   1.000
_cell.angle_alpha   90.00
_cell.angle_beta   90.00
_cell.angle_gamma   90.00
#
_symmetry.space_group_name_H-M   'P 1'
#
loop_
_entity.id
_entity.type
_entity.pdbx_description
1 polymer ?
#
loop_
_entity_poly.entity_id
_entity_poly.type
_entity_poly.pdbx_seq_one_letter_code
_entity_poly.pdbx_strand_id
1 'polypeptide(L)'
;KAKSLLILCDGGGSNSSRHYIFKEDLQKTANALGVEIRIVHYPPYTSKYNPIENRFFPHVTRACEGVVFDSIETVKTLIARTSTSTGLTTVVNILDKIYETGRKYATDFKEKMPIV
;
A
#
# COMPACT_ATOMS: atom_id res chain seq x y z
N LYS A 1 7.46 21.10 -2.54
CA LYS A 1 7.44 19.62 -2.33
C LYS A 1 6.95 19.34 -0.90
N ALA A 2 6.22 18.24 -0.68
CA ALA A 2 5.79 17.86 0.67
C ALA A 2 7.00 17.53 1.55
N LYS A 3 6.93 17.89 2.85
CA LYS A 3 8.00 17.61 3.84
C LYS A 3 7.77 16.32 4.62
N SER A 4 6.52 15.84 4.64
CA SER A 4 6.10 14.65 5.38
C SER A 4 4.94 13.96 4.67
N LEU A 5 4.76 12.66 4.94
CA LEU A 5 3.68 11.80 4.47
C LEU A 5 2.98 11.17 5.66
N LEU A 6 1.65 11.20 5.68
CA LEU A 6 0.82 10.42 6.59
C LEU A 6 0.18 9.29 5.80
N ILE A 7 0.45 8.05 6.21
CA ILE A 7 -0.09 6.84 5.58
C ILE A 7 -1.04 6.17 6.57
N LEU A 8 -2.30 6.07 6.16
CA LEU A 8 -3.30 5.26 6.86
C LEU A 8 -3.29 3.87 6.23
N CYS A 9 -2.97 2.84 7.00
CA CYS A 9 -2.94 1.47 6.47
C CYS A 9 -3.44 0.44 7.48
N ASP A 10 -3.77 -0.73 6.98
CA ASP A 10 -4.10 -1.88 7.81
C ASP A 10 -2.84 -2.47 8.47
N GLY A 11 -3.02 -3.17 9.59
CA GLY A 11 -1.93 -3.82 10.32
C GLY A 11 -1.76 -5.32 10.02
N GLY A 12 -2.28 -5.79 8.89
CA GLY A 12 -2.26 -7.20 8.50
C GLY A 12 -0.95 -7.63 7.84
N GLY A 13 -0.63 -8.92 7.94
CA GLY A 13 0.46 -9.56 7.19
C GLY A 13 1.79 -8.79 7.25
N SER A 14 2.32 -8.43 6.08
CA SER A 14 3.60 -7.72 5.93
C SER A 14 3.59 -6.29 6.44
N ASN A 15 2.43 -5.67 6.67
CA ASN A 15 2.30 -4.28 7.14
C ASN A 15 2.14 -4.18 8.67
N SER A 16 2.25 -5.31 9.38
CA SER A 16 2.06 -5.37 10.83
C SER A 16 3.04 -4.49 11.59
N SER A 17 2.51 -3.67 12.50
CA SER A 17 3.28 -2.87 13.45
C SER A 17 4.18 -3.69 14.39
N ARG A 18 3.91 -5.00 14.51
CA ARG A 18 4.68 -5.94 15.34
C ARG A 18 5.91 -6.50 14.62
N HIS A 19 5.98 -6.38 13.29
CA HIS A 19 7.09 -6.93 12.50
C HIS A 19 8.16 -5.85 12.26
N TYR A 20 9.37 -6.11 12.76
CA TYR A 20 10.50 -5.17 12.60
C TYR A 20 10.99 -5.06 11.15
N ILE A 21 10.76 -6.07 10.31
CA ILE A 21 11.09 -5.99 8.88
C ILE A 21 10.31 -4.89 8.16
N PHE A 22 9.03 -4.72 8.48
CA PHE A 22 8.21 -3.64 7.94
C PHE A 22 8.77 -2.27 8.35
N LYS A 23 9.14 -2.14 9.63
CA LYS A 23 9.77 -0.93 10.18
C LYS A 23 11.10 -0.62 9.49
N GLU A 24 11.94 -1.63 9.28
CA GLU A 24 13.22 -1.47 8.60
C GLU A 24 13.05 -1.01 7.14
N ASP A 25 12.14 -1.64 6.40
CA ASP A 25 11.86 -1.27 5.01
C ASP A 25 11.25 0.13 4.91
N LEU A 26 10.38 0.52 5.85
CA LEU A 26 9.86 1.88 5.96
C LEU A 26 10.97 2.89 6.25
N GLN A 27 11.89 2.59 7.17
CA GLN A 27 13.02 3.46 7.47
C GLN A 27 13.90 3.65 6.23
N LYS A 28 14.23 2.56 5.53
CA LYS A 28 15.01 2.61 4.27
C LYS A 28 14.31 3.47 3.23
N THR A 29 12.98 3.34 3.13
CA THR A 29 12.16 4.14 2.20
C THR A 29 12.16 5.63 2.59
N ALA A 30 11.94 5.95 3.86
CA ALA A 30 11.98 7.33 4.36
C ALA A 30 13.34 7.99 4.10
N ASN A 31 14.44 7.26 4.37
CA ASN A 31 15.80 7.72 4.12
C ASN A 31 16.05 7.96 2.63
N ALA A 32 15.62 7.03 1.77
CA ALA A 32 15.81 7.14 0.32
C ALA A 32 15.00 8.29 -0.30
N LEU A 33 13.80 8.55 0.21
CA LEU A 33 12.94 9.64 -0.25
C LEU A 33 13.30 11.00 0.38
N GLY A 34 14.00 11.00 1.52
CA GLY A 34 14.30 12.22 2.28
C GLY A 34 13.04 12.90 2.84
N VAL A 35 11.99 12.12 3.14
CA VAL A 35 10.73 12.62 3.69
C VAL A 35 10.36 11.89 4.97
N GLU A 36 9.78 12.61 5.92
CA GLU A 36 9.22 12.02 7.13
C GLU A 36 7.98 11.19 6.76
N ILE A 37 7.91 9.93 7.19
CA ILE A 37 6.75 9.05 6.96
C ILE A 37 6.14 8.70 8.32
N ARG A 38 4.86 9.01 8.49
CA ARG A 38 4.05 8.63 9.66
C ARG A 38 3.08 7.54 9.25
N ILE A 39 3.14 6.39 9.91
CA ILE A 39 2.18 5.30 9.72
C ILE A 39 1.14 5.37 10.83
N VAL A 40 -0.13 5.34 10.45
CA VAL A 40 -1.24 5.18 11.39
C VAL A 40 -2.00 3.93 11.00
N HIS A 41 -1.87 2.91 11.85
CA HIS A 41 -2.56 1.64 11.67
C HIS A 41 -4.02 1.74 12.12
N TYR A 42 -4.92 1.23 11.30
CA TYR A 42 -6.28 0.91 11.75
C TYR A 42 -6.24 -0.21 12.80
N PRO A 43 -7.03 -0.14 13.88
CA PRO A 43 -7.19 -1.26 14.81
C PRO A 43 -7.60 -2.56 14.08
N PRO A 44 -7.30 -3.74 14.65
CA PRO A 44 -7.74 -5.01 14.09
C PRO A 44 -9.24 -5.02 13.78
N TYR A 45 -9.63 -5.57 12.62
CA TYR A 45 -11.03 -5.65 12.15
C TYR A 45 -11.71 -4.30 11.86
N THR A 46 -10.94 -3.23 11.67
CA THR A 46 -11.47 -1.90 11.37
C THR A 46 -11.05 -1.35 10.00
N SER A 47 -10.55 -2.21 9.10
CA SER A 47 -10.18 -1.81 7.72
C SER A 47 -11.34 -1.19 6.96
N LYS A 48 -12.60 -1.53 7.28
CA LYS A 48 -13.81 -0.91 6.70
C LYS A 48 -13.84 0.63 6.81
N TYR A 49 -13.10 1.23 7.73
CA TYR A 49 -12.97 2.70 7.86
C TYR A 49 -11.86 3.28 6.99
N ASN A 50 -11.05 2.46 6.33
CA ASN A 50 -10.14 2.92 5.30
C ASN A 50 -10.97 3.44 4.11
N PRO A 51 -10.80 4.72 3.71
CA PRO A 51 -11.57 5.29 2.62
C PRO A 51 -11.50 4.47 1.32
N ILE A 52 -10.39 3.78 1.06
CA ILE A 52 -10.22 2.97 -0.16
C ILE A 52 -11.31 1.89 -0.31
N GLU A 53 -11.75 1.30 0.81
CA GLU A 53 -12.74 0.21 0.83
C GLU A 53 -14.09 0.64 0.28
N ASN A 54 -14.50 1.89 0.54
CA ASN A 54 -15.81 2.40 0.17
C ASN A 54 -15.77 3.45 -0.95
N ARG A 55 -14.60 4.05 -1.22
CA ARG A 55 -14.45 5.14 -2.20
C ARG A 55 -13.67 4.76 -3.46
N PHE A 56 -12.97 3.63 -3.47
CA PHE A 56 -12.19 3.21 -4.64
C PHE A 56 -12.57 1.81 -5.11
N PHE A 57 -12.46 0.79 -4.26
CA PHE A 57 -12.67 -0.60 -4.68
C PHE A 57 -14.04 -0.89 -5.32
N PRO A 58 -15.17 -0.30 -4.87
CA PRO A 58 -16.45 -0.50 -5.56
C PRO A 58 -16.45 -0.01 -7.01
N HIS A 59 -15.65 1.01 -7.33
CA HIS A 59 -15.51 1.51 -8.70
C HIS A 59 -14.55 0.65 -9.54
N VAL A 60 -13.56 0.02 -8.90
CA VAL A 60 -12.72 -1.00 -9.54
C VAL A 60 -13.56 -2.22 -9.92
N THR A 61 -14.40 -2.72 -9.00
CA THR A 61 -15.31 -3.84 -9.28
C THR A 61 -16.22 -3.55 -10.47
N ARG A 62 -16.83 -2.36 -10.53
CA ARG A 62 -17.66 -1.94 -11.68
C ARG A 62 -16.87 -1.83 -12.98
N ALA A 63 -15.63 -1.36 -12.93
CA ALA A 63 -14.78 -1.26 -14.12
C ALA A 63 -14.41 -2.63 -14.71
N CYS A 64 -14.42 -3.68 -13.88
CA CYS A 64 -14.14 -5.05 -14.28
C CYS A 64 -15.40 -5.91 -14.51
N GLU A 65 -16.60 -5.35 -14.30
CA GLU A 65 -17.85 -6.11 -14.32
C GLU A 65 -18.14 -6.70 -15.71
N GLY A 66 -18.51 -7.98 -15.76
CA GLY A 66 -18.86 -8.68 -17.00
C GLY A 66 -17.68 -9.05 -17.90
N VAL A 67 -16.43 -8.84 -17.46
CA VAL A 67 -15.22 -9.16 -18.24
C VAL A 67 -14.49 -10.36 -17.64
N VAL A 68 -14.12 -11.32 -18.49
CA VAL A 68 -13.24 -12.42 -18.11
C VAL A 68 -11.79 -11.92 -18.14
N PHE A 69 -11.04 -12.16 -17.06
CA PHE A 69 -9.62 -11.82 -17.00
C PHE A 69 -8.80 -12.89 -17.73
N ASP A 70 -8.22 -12.51 -18.86
CA ASP A 70 -7.42 -13.37 -19.73
C ASP A 70 -5.90 -13.02 -19.70
N SER A 71 -5.55 -11.79 -19.32
CA SER A 71 -4.18 -11.30 -19.22
C SER A 71 -4.02 -10.21 -18.16
N ILE A 72 -2.78 -9.96 -17.74
CA ILE A 72 -2.44 -8.87 -16.81
C ILE A 72 -2.74 -7.52 -17.46
N GLU A 73 -2.49 -7.41 -18.76
CA GLU A 73 -2.74 -6.21 -19.57
C GLU A 73 -4.23 -5.87 -19.65
N THR A 74 -5.10 -6.88 -19.79
CA THR A 74 -6.55 -6.70 -19.72
C THR A 74 -6.95 -6.16 -18.36
N VAL A 75 -6.50 -6.78 -17.27
CA VAL A 75 -6.80 -6.33 -15.91
C VAL A 75 -6.31 -4.90 -15.68
N LYS A 76 -5.07 -4.57 -16.08
CA LYS A 76 -4.52 -3.20 -16.00
C LYS A 76 -5.42 -2.21 -16.73
N THR A 77 -5.81 -2.54 -17.97
CA THR A 77 -6.64 -1.68 -18.81
C THR A 77 -8.01 -1.43 -18.18
N LEU A 78 -8.62 -2.45 -17.58
CA LEU A 78 -9.90 -2.32 -16.89
C LEU A 78 -9.79 -1.46 -15.64
N ILE A 79 -8.84 -1.75 -14.74
CA ILE A 79 -8.65 -0.99 -13.50
C ILE A 79 -8.27 0.47 -13.81
N ALA A 80 -7.48 0.73 -14.86
CA ALA A 80 -7.10 2.10 -15.24
C ALA A 80 -8.30 2.95 -15.71
N ARG A 81 -9.41 2.35 -16.13
CA ARG A 81 -10.64 3.06 -16.50
C ARG A 81 -11.45 3.52 -15.29
N THR A 82 -11.14 3.03 -14.08
CA THR A 82 -11.83 3.42 -12.86
C THR A 82 -11.75 4.94 -12.66
N SER A 83 -12.91 5.59 -12.68
CA SER A 83 -13.06 7.01 -12.44
C SER A 83 -14.43 7.32 -11.83
N THR A 84 -14.58 8.51 -11.24
CA THR A 84 -15.88 9.02 -10.75
C THR A 84 -16.20 10.38 -11.34
N SER A 85 -17.50 10.72 -11.42
CA SER A 85 -17.96 12.05 -11.83
C SER A 85 -17.48 13.18 -10.89
N THR A 86 -17.10 12.83 -9.65
CA THR A 86 -16.54 13.74 -8.65
C THR A 86 -15.02 13.93 -8.77
N GLY A 87 -14.38 13.33 -9.79
CA GLY A 87 -12.99 13.60 -10.15
C GLY A 87 -11.96 12.57 -9.66
N LEU A 88 -12.37 11.41 -9.13
CA LEU A 88 -11.43 10.32 -8.87
C LEU A 88 -10.91 9.77 -10.20
N THR A 89 -9.60 9.60 -10.32
CA THR A 89 -8.93 8.97 -11.46
C THR A 89 -7.92 7.94 -10.99
N THR A 90 -7.67 6.92 -11.81
CA THR A 90 -6.84 5.78 -11.41
C THR A 90 -5.60 5.66 -12.29
N VAL A 91 -4.46 5.41 -11.65
CA VAL A 91 -3.21 5.06 -12.33
C VAL A 91 -2.82 3.65 -11.90
N VAL A 92 -2.53 2.79 -12.87
CA VAL A 92 -2.19 1.39 -12.63
C VAL A 92 -0.81 1.09 -13.18
N ASN A 93 0.07 0.61 -12.29
CA ASN A 93 1.42 0.18 -12.63
C ASN A 93 1.55 -1.32 -12.38
N ILE A 94 2.14 -2.03 -13.35
CA ILE A 94 2.51 -3.43 -13.18
C ILE A 94 3.88 -3.45 -12.51
N LEU A 95 3.97 -4.14 -11.39
CA LEU A 95 5.23 -4.38 -10.69
C LEU A 95 5.72 -5.79 -11.02
N ASP A 96 6.53 -5.90 -12.07
CA ASP A 96 7.21 -7.14 -12.42
C ASP A 96 8.49 -7.30 -11.58
N LYS A 97 8.30 -7.62 -10.31
CA LYS A 97 9.38 -7.85 -9.35
C LYS A 97 9.09 -9.08 -8.51
N ILE A 98 10.12 -9.87 -8.30
CA ILE A 98 10.08 -11.00 -7.37
C ILE A 98 10.24 -10.45 -5.95
N TYR A 99 9.27 -10.73 -5.09
CA TYR A 99 9.35 -10.41 -3.67
C TYR A 99 9.88 -11.63 -2.90
N GLU A 100 11.05 -11.47 -2.28
CA GLU A 100 11.64 -12.52 -1.45
C GLU A 100 10.76 -12.79 -0.21
N THR A 101 10.41 -14.05 -0.02
CA THR A 101 9.66 -14.50 1.15
C THR A 101 10.61 -14.84 2.31
N GLY A 102 10.10 -14.79 3.55
CA GLY A 102 10.89 -15.17 4.74
C GLY A 102 12.03 -14.21 5.11
N ARG A 103 12.06 -13.02 4.49
CA ARG A 103 13.02 -11.96 4.82
C ARG A 103 13.00 -11.63 6.31
N LYS A 104 14.19 -11.51 6.89
CA LYS A 104 14.41 -11.07 8.26
C LYS A 104 14.97 -9.65 8.26
N TYR A 105 14.69 -8.92 9.34
CA TYR A 105 15.30 -7.62 9.56
C TYR A 105 16.77 -7.78 9.97
N ALA A 106 17.59 -6.75 9.76
CA ALA A 106 18.99 -6.77 10.20
C ALA A 106 19.08 -7.02 11.72
N THR A 107 20.04 -7.86 12.15
CA THR A 107 20.12 -8.31 13.55
C THR A 107 20.29 -7.18 14.55
N ASP A 108 20.90 -6.07 14.14
CA ASP A 108 21.15 -4.87 14.94
C ASP A 108 20.09 -3.77 14.77
N PHE A 109 19.07 -4.01 13.94
CA PHE A 109 18.07 -3.00 13.63
C PHE A 109 17.25 -2.63 14.86
N LYS A 110 16.89 -3.60 15.70
CA LYS A 110 16.02 -3.35 16.86
C LYS A 110 16.69 -2.44 17.89
N GLU A 111 18.01 -2.56 18.04
CA GLU A 111 18.82 -1.74 18.95
C GLU A 111 19.05 -0.33 18.40
N LYS A 112 19.14 -0.19 17.06
CA LYS A 112 19.48 1.08 16.38
C LYS A 112 18.27 1.80 15.80
N MET A 113 17.06 1.25 15.91
CA MET A 113 15.88 1.75 15.23
C MET A 113 15.56 3.18 15.67
N PRO A 114 15.59 4.17 14.75
CA PRO A 114 15.30 5.56 15.07
C PRO A 114 13.80 5.87 15.04
N ILE A 115 12.96 4.87 14.71
CA ILE A 115 11.51 5.01 14.64
C ILE A 115 10.94 5.14 16.06
N VAL A 116 10.16 6.21 16.26
CA VAL A 116 9.46 6.55 17.50
C VAL A 116 8.04 6.03 17.47
#